data_AF-A0A372JQG8-F1
#
_entry.id   AF-A0A372JQG8-F1
#
_cell.length_a   1.000
_cell.length_b   1.000
_cell.length_c   1.000
_cell.angle_alpha   90.00
_cell.angle_beta   90.00
_cell.angle_gamma   90.00
#
_symmetry.space_group_name_H-M   'P 1'
#
loop_
_entity.id
_entity.type
_entity.pdbx_description
1 polymer ?
#
loop_
_entity_poly.entity_id
_entity_poly.type
_entity_poly.pdbx_seq_one_letter_code
_entity_poly.pdbx_strand_id
1 'polypeptide(L)'
;PRRVVGPPLRRVSALLAAAAAAVLVAGTVVTGTGPHAGDDKARRWGFEIEDVTRVHSGLAWLTVGLTVLALVVAFRTGAPAAYRRRVMVLVGLELAQGALGYIQYFMGVPGPLVVLHMLGSVLVWITALSLLFATRDRGPMPAAETSAPAPSSRTAPQPA
;
A
#
# COMPACT_ATOMS: atom_id res chain seq x y z
N PRO A 1 13.12 8.38 13.36
CA PRO A 1 11.86 7.61 13.33
C PRO A 1 11.72 6.63 14.52
N ARG A 2 10.62 6.73 15.26
CA ARG A 2 10.28 5.85 16.41
C ARG A 2 9.30 4.76 15.97
N ARG A 3 9.39 3.58 16.58
CA ARG A 3 8.45 2.47 16.32
C ARG A 3 7.22 2.65 17.20
N VAL A 4 6.03 2.55 16.62
CA VAL A 4 4.76 2.75 17.34
C VAL A 4 3.94 1.47 17.53
N VAL A 5 4.42 0.35 16.98
CA VAL A 5 3.81 -0.99 17.15
C VAL A 5 4.88 -2.05 17.39
N GLY A 6 4.47 -3.17 18.00
CA GLY A 6 5.35 -4.30 18.30
C GLY A 6 5.93 -5.00 17.06
N PRO A 7 6.97 -5.84 17.22
CA PRO A 7 7.62 -6.56 16.12
C PRO A 7 6.67 -7.37 15.20
N PRO A 8 5.63 -8.07 15.70
CA PRO A 8 4.72 -8.85 14.85
C PRO A 8 4.00 -7.99 13.80
N LEU A 9 3.39 -6.87 14.19
CA LEU A 9 2.69 -5.97 13.27
C LEU A 9 3.63 -5.35 12.23
N ARG A 10 4.88 -5.07 12.61
CA ARG A 10 5.89 -4.59 11.66
C ARG A 10 6.22 -5.62 10.59
N ARG A 11 6.37 -6.90 11.00
CA ARG A 11 6.67 -8.00 10.08
C ARG A 11 5.48 -8.24 9.15
N VAL A 12 4.26 -8.33 9.70
CA VAL A 12 3.04 -8.53 8.91
C VAL A 12 2.84 -7.37 7.93
N SER A 13 3.03 -6.12 8.33
CA SER A 13 2.94 -4.98 7.40
C SER A 13 3.99 -5.00 6.29
N ALA A 14 5.21 -5.47 6.57
CA ALA A 14 6.23 -5.62 5.54
C ALA A 14 5.89 -6.77 4.56
N LEU A 15 5.40 -7.89 5.08
CA LEU A 15 4.92 -9.02 4.28
C LEU A 15 3.73 -8.61 3.42
N LEU A 16 2.80 -7.80 3.94
CA LEU A 16 1.69 -7.26 3.17
C LEU A 16 2.15 -6.39 2.00
N ALA A 17 3.09 -5.48 2.23
CA ALA A 17 3.65 -4.68 1.15
C ALA A 17 4.36 -5.56 0.10
N ALA A 18 5.10 -6.58 0.52
CA ALA A 18 5.75 -7.52 -0.41
C ALA A 18 4.71 -8.35 -1.20
N ALA A 19 3.67 -8.85 -0.54
CA ALA A 19 2.60 -9.62 -1.18
C ALA A 19 1.82 -8.76 -2.17
N ALA A 20 1.46 -7.52 -1.81
CA ALA A 20 0.81 -6.58 -2.71
C ALA A 20 1.69 -6.27 -3.94
N ALA A 21 3.00 -6.10 -3.77
CA ALA A 21 3.92 -5.93 -4.89
C ALA A 21 3.93 -7.17 -5.81
N ALA A 22 3.95 -8.38 -5.22
CA ALA A 22 3.88 -9.62 -5.98
C ALA A 22 2.55 -9.75 -6.76
N VAL A 23 1.43 -9.35 -6.17
CA VAL A 23 0.11 -9.30 -6.84
C VAL A 23 0.16 -8.36 -8.05
N LEU A 24 0.78 -7.18 -7.94
CA LEU A 24 0.93 -6.24 -9.06
C LEU A 24 1.78 -6.81 -10.20
N VAL A 25 2.89 -7.48 -9.87
CA VAL A 25 3.74 -8.15 -10.86
C VAL A 25 2.96 -9.25 -11.57
N ALA A 26 2.29 -10.13 -10.81
CA ALA A 26 1.45 -11.18 -11.38
C ALA A 26 0.29 -10.61 -12.21
N GLY A 27 -0.32 -9.51 -11.77
CA GLY A 27 -1.39 -8.83 -12.51
C GLY A 27 -0.90 -8.29 -13.85
N THR A 28 0.33 -7.75 -13.88
CA THR A 28 0.98 -7.32 -15.13
C THR A 28 1.18 -8.49 -16.09
N VAL A 29 1.57 -9.67 -15.57
CA VAL A 29 1.69 -10.90 -16.35
C VAL A 29 0.34 -11.32 -16.93
N VAL A 30 -0.73 -11.27 -16.13
CA VAL A 30 -2.11 -11.56 -16.58
C VAL A 30 -2.53 -10.61 -17.69
N THR A 31 -2.34 -9.30 -17.52
CA THR A 31 -2.66 -8.30 -18.54
C THR A 31 -1.87 -8.50 -19.83
N GLY A 32 -0.56 -8.77 -19.73
CA GLY A 32 0.32 -9.05 -20.88
C GLY A 32 0.04 -10.37 -21.60
N THR A 33 -0.64 -11.30 -20.93
CA THR A 33 -1.08 -12.58 -21.52
C THR A 33 -2.46 -12.44 -22.19
N GLY A 34 -3.34 -11.62 -21.59
CA GLY A 34 -4.71 -11.43 -22.03
C GLY A 34 -4.88 -10.50 -23.24
N PRO A 35 -6.13 -10.19 -23.61
CA PRO A 35 -6.45 -9.35 -24.77
C PRO A 35 -6.05 -7.87 -24.60
N HIS A 36 -5.75 -7.43 -23.37
CA HIS A 36 -5.44 -6.03 -23.03
C HIS A 36 -3.93 -5.79 -22.85
N ALA A 37 -3.07 -6.51 -23.58
CA ALA A 37 -1.61 -6.45 -23.45
C ALA A 37 -0.96 -5.15 -23.98
N GLY A 38 -1.74 -4.10 -24.25
CA GLY A 38 -1.30 -2.87 -24.92
C GLY A 38 -2.15 -2.64 -26.17
N ASP A 39 -1.50 -2.52 -27.32
CA ASP A 39 -2.16 -2.42 -28.62
C ASP A 39 -2.41 -3.81 -29.26
N ASP A 40 -3.19 -3.85 -30.34
CA ASP A 40 -3.55 -5.08 -31.04
C ASP A 40 -2.35 -5.84 -31.64
N LYS A 41 -1.19 -5.17 -31.78
CA LYS A 41 0.06 -5.74 -32.31
C LYS A 41 1.03 -6.15 -31.20
N ALA A 42 0.71 -5.86 -29.94
CA ALA A 42 1.57 -6.18 -28.81
C ALA A 42 1.76 -7.70 -28.69
N ARG A 43 3.00 -8.12 -28.47
CA ARG A 43 3.32 -9.54 -28.34
C ARG A 43 2.86 -10.06 -26.99
N ARG A 44 1.89 -10.97 -27.02
CA ARG A 44 1.40 -11.68 -25.84
C ARG A 44 2.46 -12.65 -25.32
N TRP A 45 2.51 -12.85 -24.01
CA TRP A 45 3.58 -13.61 -23.36
C TRP A 45 3.47 -15.13 -23.54
N GLY A 46 2.42 -15.62 -24.21
CA GLY A 46 2.29 -17.03 -24.60
C GLY A 46 1.99 -18.00 -23.46
N PHE A 47 1.70 -17.50 -22.26
CA PHE A 47 1.21 -18.32 -21.15
C PHE A 47 -0.27 -18.67 -21.32
N GLU A 48 -0.69 -19.75 -20.68
CA GLU A 48 -2.12 -20.06 -20.53
C GLU A 48 -2.75 -19.06 -19.55
N ILE A 49 -3.79 -18.35 -20.03
CA ILE A 49 -4.44 -17.27 -19.27
C ILE A 49 -5.02 -17.77 -17.95
N GLU A 50 -5.50 -19.02 -17.92
CA GLU A 50 -6.07 -19.63 -16.73
C GLU A 50 -5.00 -19.82 -15.63
N ASP A 51 -3.82 -20.28 -15.99
CA ASP A 51 -2.75 -20.55 -15.04
C ASP A 51 -2.19 -19.28 -14.43
N VAL A 52 -1.91 -18.25 -15.24
CA VAL A 52 -1.44 -16.95 -14.72
C VAL A 52 -2.51 -16.26 -13.88
N THR A 53 -3.78 -16.43 -14.22
CA THR A 53 -4.90 -15.92 -13.40
C THR A 53 -4.99 -16.65 -12.07
N ARG A 54 -4.85 -17.98 -12.04
CA ARG A 54 -4.84 -18.76 -10.79
C ARG A 54 -3.71 -18.34 -9.86
N VAL A 55 -2.50 -18.14 -10.39
CA VAL A 55 -1.35 -17.65 -9.61
C VAL A 55 -1.63 -16.26 -9.05
N HIS A 56 -2.12 -15.34 -9.88
CA HIS A 56 -2.48 -13.99 -9.44
C HIS A 56 -3.55 -14.01 -8.34
N SER A 57 -4.63 -14.78 -8.52
CA SER A 57 -5.69 -14.94 -7.52
C SER A 57 -5.18 -15.58 -6.23
N GLY A 58 -4.25 -16.55 -6.31
CA GLY A 58 -3.60 -17.15 -5.14
C GLY A 58 -2.81 -16.12 -4.33
N LEU A 59 -2.06 -15.24 -4.99
CA LEU A 59 -1.36 -14.14 -4.33
C LEU A 59 -2.33 -13.11 -3.72
N ALA A 60 -3.45 -12.85 -4.38
CA ALA A 60 -4.49 -11.97 -3.84
C ALA A 60 -5.10 -12.56 -2.55
N TRP A 61 -5.44 -13.86 -2.54
CA TRP A 61 -5.93 -14.55 -1.36
C TRP A 61 -4.91 -14.60 -0.22
N LEU A 62 -3.62 -14.81 -0.53
CA LEU A 62 -2.55 -14.69 0.45
C LEU A 62 -2.51 -13.29 1.08
N THR A 63 -2.64 -12.25 0.25
CA THR A 63 -2.65 -10.86 0.71
C THR A 63 -3.84 -10.60 1.65
N VAL A 64 -5.04 -11.07 1.28
CA VAL A 64 -6.24 -11.01 2.16
C VAL A 64 -5.98 -11.72 3.48
N GLY A 65 -5.41 -12.93 3.46
CA GLY A 65 -5.08 -13.67 4.68
C GLY A 65 -4.11 -12.91 5.59
N LEU A 66 -3.09 -12.28 5.02
CA LEU A 66 -2.17 -11.41 5.75
C LEU A 66 -2.85 -10.15 6.30
N THR A 67 -3.82 -9.58 5.58
CA THR A 67 -4.57 -8.40 6.02
C THR A 67 -5.50 -8.75 7.18
N VAL A 68 -6.17 -9.90 7.11
CA VAL A 68 -6.96 -10.43 8.23
C VAL A 68 -6.08 -10.69 9.45
N LEU A 69 -4.89 -11.28 9.26
CA LEU A 69 -3.93 -11.45 10.35
C LEU A 69 -3.51 -10.10 10.96
N ALA A 70 -3.20 -9.10 10.13
CA ALA A 70 -2.86 -7.75 10.59
C ALA A 70 -4.01 -7.13 11.39
N LEU A 71 -5.25 -7.31 10.93
CA LEU A 71 -6.46 -6.82 11.59
C LEU A 71 -6.60 -7.45 12.98
N VAL A 72 -6.59 -8.78 13.05
CA VAL A 72 -6.72 -9.52 14.32
C VAL A 72 -5.63 -9.11 15.30
N VAL A 73 -4.37 -9.07 14.87
CA VAL A 73 -3.26 -8.67 15.75
C VAL A 73 -3.40 -7.22 16.18
N ALA A 74 -3.78 -6.31 15.29
CA ALA A 74 -3.93 -4.89 15.61
C ALA A 74 -4.99 -4.61 16.68
N PHE A 75 -6.11 -5.32 16.61
CA PHE A 75 -7.18 -5.21 17.61
C PHE A 75 -6.79 -5.89 18.93
N ARG A 76 -6.14 -7.06 18.88
CA ARG A 76 -5.69 -7.77 20.09
C ARG A 76 -4.60 -7.03 20.86
N THR A 77 -3.71 -6.32 20.18
CA THR A 77 -2.60 -5.59 20.83
C THR A 77 -2.90 -4.11 21.09
N GLY A 78 -4.13 -3.65 20.85
CA GLY A 78 -4.49 -2.24 21.02
C GLY A 78 -3.69 -1.28 20.14
N ALA A 79 -3.31 -1.69 18.91
CA ALA A 79 -2.50 -0.88 18.01
C ALA A 79 -3.11 0.51 17.76
N PRO A 80 -2.32 1.56 17.46
CA PRO A 80 -2.82 2.93 17.30
C PRO A 80 -4.02 3.02 16.34
N ALA A 81 -4.97 3.91 16.63
CA ALA A 81 -6.19 4.09 15.82
C ALA A 81 -5.88 4.34 14.34
N ALA A 82 -4.79 5.07 14.07
CA ALA A 82 -4.25 5.30 12.74
C ALA A 82 -3.90 4.01 11.97
N TYR A 83 -3.34 3.00 12.64
CA TYR A 83 -3.04 1.70 12.05
C TYR A 83 -4.32 0.91 11.81
N ARG A 84 -5.19 0.80 12.83
CA ARG A 84 -6.47 0.06 12.73
C ARG A 84 -7.34 0.57 11.58
N ARG A 85 -7.47 1.89 11.43
CA ARG A 85 -8.22 2.51 10.31
C ARG A 85 -7.66 2.09 8.95
N ARG A 86 -6.34 2.09 8.77
CA ARG A 86 -5.70 1.70 7.51
C ARG A 86 -5.92 0.23 7.18
N VAL A 87 -5.84 -0.67 8.17
CA VAL A 87 -6.13 -2.09 7.94
C VAL A 87 -7.60 -2.28 7.53
N MET A 88 -8.55 -1.62 8.19
CA MET A 88 -9.96 -1.74 7.81
C MET A 88 -10.24 -1.22 6.39
N VAL A 89 -9.60 -0.11 5.99
CA VAL A 89 -9.67 0.38 4.60
C VAL A 89 -9.07 -0.64 3.63
N LEU A 90 -7.93 -1.24 3.97
CA LEU A 90 -7.30 -2.26 3.13
C LEU A 90 -8.22 -3.48 2.93
N VAL A 91 -8.86 -3.97 3.99
CA VAL A 91 -9.87 -5.06 3.90
C VAL A 91 -10.97 -4.68 2.92
N GLY A 92 -11.55 -3.48 3.05
CA GLY A 92 -12.62 -3.02 2.15
C GLY A 92 -12.18 -2.96 0.69
N LEU A 93 -10.97 -2.44 0.43
CA LEU A 93 -10.39 -2.37 -0.91
C LEU A 93 -10.12 -3.76 -1.49
N GLU A 94 -9.55 -4.68 -0.71
CA GLU A 94 -9.27 -6.05 -1.15
C GLU A 94 -10.55 -6.82 -1.47
N LEU A 95 -11.60 -6.69 -0.65
CA LEU A 95 -12.89 -7.33 -0.92
C LEU A 95 -13.53 -6.77 -2.20
N ALA A 96 -13.53 -5.45 -2.37
CA ALA A 96 -14.04 -4.81 -3.58
C ALA A 96 -13.23 -5.22 -4.83
N GLN A 97 -11.90 -5.27 -4.73
CA GLN A 97 -11.02 -5.70 -5.81
C GLN A 97 -11.18 -7.19 -6.14
N GLY A 98 -11.31 -8.05 -5.13
CA GLY A 98 -11.58 -9.47 -5.31
C GLY A 98 -12.89 -9.67 -6.07
N ALA A 99 -13.98 -9.06 -5.60
CA ALA A 99 -15.27 -9.11 -6.29
C ALA A 99 -15.18 -8.60 -7.73
N LEU A 100 -14.57 -7.44 -7.95
CA LEU A 100 -14.37 -6.87 -9.28
C LEU A 100 -13.54 -7.78 -10.19
N GLY A 101 -12.48 -8.40 -9.67
CA GLY A 101 -11.61 -9.32 -10.42
C GLY A 101 -12.36 -10.58 -10.87
N TYR A 102 -13.17 -11.18 -9.99
CA TYR A 102 -14.01 -12.32 -10.37
C TYR A 102 -15.07 -11.92 -11.40
N ILE A 103 -15.76 -10.80 -11.20
CA ILE A 103 -16.73 -10.26 -12.17
C ILE A 103 -16.06 -10.04 -13.53
N GLN A 104 -14.88 -9.43 -13.55
CA GLN A 104 -14.09 -9.21 -14.75
C GLN A 104 -13.71 -10.54 -15.43
N TYR A 105 -13.27 -11.54 -14.68
CA TYR A 105 -12.91 -12.85 -15.21
C TYR A 105 -14.12 -13.53 -15.89
N PHE A 106 -15.26 -13.61 -15.19
CA PHE A 106 -16.45 -14.31 -15.71
C PHE A 106 -17.13 -13.58 -16.87
N MET A 107 -16.99 -12.26 -16.97
CA MET A 107 -17.52 -11.49 -18.11
C MET A 107 -16.56 -11.41 -19.30
N GLY A 108 -15.46 -12.17 -19.30
CA GLY A 108 -14.50 -12.18 -20.41
C GLY A 108 -13.68 -10.89 -20.51
N VAL A 109 -13.29 -10.33 -19.36
CA VAL A 109 -12.39 -9.18 -19.20
C VAL A 109 -12.81 -7.92 -19.97
N PRO A 110 -13.99 -7.34 -19.72
CA PRO A 110 -14.41 -6.11 -20.41
C PRO A 110 -13.51 -4.92 -20.04
N GLY A 111 -13.09 -4.15 -21.05
CA GLY A 111 -12.10 -3.07 -20.91
C GLY A 111 -12.38 -2.05 -19.78
N PRO A 112 -13.62 -1.54 -19.60
CA PRO A 112 -13.92 -0.62 -18.50
C PRO A 112 -13.65 -1.20 -17.11
N LEU A 113 -13.91 -2.50 -16.91
CA LEU A 113 -13.63 -3.14 -15.63
C LEU A 113 -12.14 -3.32 -15.40
N VAL A 114 -11.35 -3.57 -16.46
CA VAL A 114 -9.88 -3.62 -16.38
C VAL A 114 -9.35 -2.29 -15.86
N VAL A 115 -9.82 -1.16 -16.40
CA VAL A 115 -9.41 0.18 -15.93
C VAL A 115 -9.77 0.38 -14.47
N LEU A 116 -11.00 0.03 -14.07
CA LEU A 116 -11.44 0.15 -12.69
C LEU A 116 -10.64 -0.75 -11.74
N HIS A 117 -10.27 -1.95 -12.20
CA HIS A 117 -9.45 -2.89 -11.44
C HIS A 117 -8.02 -2.37 -11.28
N MET A 118 -7.42 -1.81 -12.34
CA MET A 118 -6.12 -1.16 -12.25
C MET A 118 -6.13 0.06 -11.31
N LEU A 119 -7.19 0.87 -11.33
CA LEU A 119 -7.33 1.97 -10.38
C LEU A 119 -7.39 1.46 -8.94
N GLY A 120 -8.18 0.43 -8.69
CA GLY A 120 -8.29 -0.15 -7.36
C GLY A 120 -7.01 -0.86 -6.90
N SER A 121 -6.23 -1.47 -7.79
CA SER A 121 -4.93 -2.05 -7.45
C SER A 121 -3.94 -0.99 -6.97
N VAL A 122 -3.96 0.21 -7.58
CA VAL A 122 -3.18 1.37 -7.10
C VAL A 122 -3.63 1.80 -5.69
N LEU A 123 -4.93 1.82 -5.42
CA LEU A 123 -5.44 2.15 -4.08
C LEU A 123 -5.03 1.11 -3.03
N VAL A 124 -5.09 -0.19 -3.37
CA VAL A 124 -4.59 -1.28 -2.52
C VAL A 124 -3.09 -1.08 -2.24
N TRP A 125 -2.29 -0.81 -3.26
CA TRP A 125 -0.85 -0.57 -3.12
C TRP A 125 -0.53 0.61 -2.21
N ILE A 126 -1.16 1.77 -2.44
CA ILE A 126 -0.99 2.97 -1.61
C ILE A 126 -1.39 2.67 -0.16
N THR A 127 -2.48 1.94 0.05
CA THR A 127 -2.98 1.62 1.40
C THR A 127 -2.04 0.64 2.11
N ALA A 128 -1.50 -0.37 1.42
CA ALA A 128 -0.52 -1.30 1.96
C ALA A 128 0.77 -0.59 2.39
N LEU A 129 1.28 0.33 1.55
CA LEU A 129 2.44 1.17 1.90
C LEU A 129 2.12 2.12 3.06
N SER A 130 0.96 2.76 3.05
CA SER A 130 0.50 3.63 4.13
C SER A 130 0.41 2.88 5.46
N LEU A 131 -0.05 1.62 5.44
CA LEU A 131 -0.08 0.74 6.60
C LEU A 131 1.32 0.39 7.10
N LEU A 132 2.25 0.06 6.19
CA LEU A 132 3.66 -0.17 6.53
C LEU A 132 4.28 1.05 7.19
N PHE A 133 4.05 2.25 6.67
CA PHE A 133 4.58 3.48 7.25
C PHE A 133 3.91 3.86 8.56
N ALA A 134 2.64 3.51 8.77
CA ALA A 134 1.94 3.70 10.05
C ALA A 134 2.52 2.89 11.22
N THR A 135 3.49 1.99 10.96
CA THR A 135 4.25 1.31 12.01
C THR A 135 5.35 2.18 12.64
N ARG A 136 5.59 3.38 12.10
CA ARG A 136 6.63 4.31 12.55
C ARG A 136 6.10 5.75 12.61
N ASP A 137 6.64 6.53 13.54
CA ASP A 137 6.46 7.98 13.62
C ASP A 137 7.80 8.69 13.32
N ARG A 138 7.76 9.88 12.74
CA ARG A 138 8.97 10.68 12.42
C ARG A 138 9.70 11.16 13.68
N GLY A 139 9.02 11.21 14.81
CA GLY A 139 9.53 11.77 16.06
C GLY A 139 9.24 13.26 16.17
N PRO A 140 9.63 13.92 17.28
CA PRO A 140 9.43 15.35 17.45
C PRO A 140 10.10 16.12 16.31
N MET A 141 9.43 17.15 15.78
CA MET A 141 10.11 18.10 14.91
C MET A 141 11.22 18.76 15.73
N PRO A 142 12.44 18.92 15.16
CA PRO A 142 13.42 19.81 15.77
C PRO A 142 12.72 21.13 16.04
N ALA A 143 12.73 21.58 17.30
CA ALA A 143 12.27 22.92 17.60
C ALA A 143 13.06 23.83 16.64
N ALA A 144 12.36 24.62 15.83
CA ALA A 144 13.04 25.70 15.13
C ALA A 144 13.78 26.45 16.22
N GLU A 145 15.11 26.43 16.18
CA GLU A 145 15.89 27.38 16.96
C GLU A 145 15.42 28.72 16.44
N THR A 146 14.47 29.32 17.15
CA THR A 146 14.20 30.73 17.07
C THR A 146 15.52 31.35 17.46
N SER A 147 16.37 31.61 16.48
CA SER A 147 17.53 32.46 16.63
C SER A 147 16.97 33.80 17.06
N ALA A 148 16.79 33.96 18.37
CA ALA A 148 16.51 35.24 18.97
C ALA A 148 17.63 36.15 18.46
N PRO A 149 17.31 37.28 17.80
CA PRO A 149 18.34 38.17 17.31
C PRO A 149 19.23 38.53 18.51
N ALA A 150 20.53 38.24 18.37
CA ALA A 150 21.50 38.53 19.40
C ALA A 150 21.33 40.00 19.84
N PRO A 151 21.28 40.30 21.14
CA PRO A 151 21.15 41.67 21.60
C PRO A 151 22.29 42.48 21.00
N SER A 152 21.95 43.45 20.15
CA SER A 152 22.93 44.37 19.60
C SER A 152 23.53 45.14 20.77
N SER A 153 24.82 44.89 21.03
CA SER A 153 25.60 45.68 21.96
C SER A 153 25.67 47.10 21.41
N ARG A 154 24.73 47.97 21.81
CA ARG A 154 24.90 49.41 21.68
C ARG A 154 26.03 49.80 22.63
N THR A 155 27.23 49.92 22.09
CA THR A 155 28.33 50.63 22.75
C THR A 155 27.83 52.03 23.09
N ALA A 156 27.75 52.34 24.39
CA ALA A 156 27.41 53.69 24.84
C ALA A 156 28.52 54.68 24.41
N PRO A 157 28.19 55.93 24.05
CA PRO A 157 29.20 56.92 23.69
C PRO A 157 30.10 57.24 24.88
N GLN A 158 31.41 57.21 24.64
CA GLN A 158 32.43 57.58 25.62
C GLN A 158 32.41 59.11 25.83
N PRO A 159 32.31 59.62 27.07
CA PRO A 159 32.30 61.05 27.34
C PRO A 159 33.71 61.65 27.18
N ALA A 160 33.76 62.91 26.69
CA ALA A 160 34.95 63.71 26.46
C ALA A 160 35.50 64.35 27.74
#